data_AF-A0A1Y0EFY8-F1
#
_entry.id   AF-A0A1Y0EFY8-F1
#
_cell.length_a   1.000
_cell.length_b   1.000
_cell.length_c   1.000
_cell.angle_alpha   90.00
_cell.angle_beta   90.00
_cell.angle_gamma   90.00
#
_symmetry.space_group_name_H-M   'P 1'
#
loop_
_entity.id
_entity.type
_entity.pdbx_description
1 polymer ?
#
loop_
_entity_poly.entity_id
_entity_poly.type
_entity_poly.pdbx_seq_one_letter_code
_entity_poly.pdbx_strand_id
1 'polypeptide(L)' 'MTRKLTLGLALLLLAGLALFDLATATLNPYAAPAAFALGSGQAATGAHCAAMPAQ' A
#
# COMPACT_ATOMS: atom_id res chain seq x y z
N MET A 1 24.69 -0.40 -22.74
CA MET A 1 25.00 -0.61 -21.30
C MET A 1 24.18 0.26 -20.34
N THR A 2 23.80 1.49 -20.70
CA THR A 2 23.03 2.41 -19.84
C THR A 2 21.64 1.89 -19.43
N ARG A 3 20.89 1.29 -20.37
CA ARG A 3 19.51 0.82 -20.09
C ARG A 3 19.40 -0.21 -18.95
N LYS A 4 20.32 -1.16 -18.86
CA LYS A 4 20.32 -2.19 -17.79
C LYS A 4 20.67 -1.59 -16.44
N LEU A 5 21.62 -0.65 -16.41
CA LEU A 5 22.00 0.07 -15.20
C LEU A 5 20.86 0.96 -14.70
N THR A 6 20.25 1.76 -15.58
CA THR A 6 19.11 2.61 -15.23
C THR A 6 17.92 1.80 -14.75
N LEU A 7 17.62 0.67 -15.39
CA LEU A 7 16.56 -0.25 -14.95
C LEU A 7 16.86 -0.80 -13.55
N GLY A 8 18.08 -1.29 -13.32
CA GLY A 8 18.49 -1.83 -12.02
C GLY A 8 18.38 -0.78 -10.91
N LEU A 9 18.84 0.45 -11.19
CA LEU A 9 18.76 1.55 -10.23
C LEU A 9 17.31 1.95 -9.94
N ALA A 10 16.46 2.02 -10.97
CA ALA A 10 15.05 2.35 -10.81
C ALA A 10 14.32 1.30 -9.95
N LEU A 11 14.54 0.01 -10.22
CA LEU A 11 13.94 -1.06 -9.42
C LEU A 11 14.43 -1.04 -7.97
N LEU A 12 15.72 -0.79 -7.75
CA LEU A 12 16.30 -0.69 -6.41
C LEU A 12 15.70 0.49 -5.62
N LEU A 13 15.55 1.65 -6.25
CA LEU A 13 14.94 2.82 -5.62
C LEU A 13 13.46 2.62 -5.31
N LEU A 14 12.70 2.01 -6.22
CA LEU A 14 11.28 1.70 -6.00
C LEU A 14 11.10 0.69 -4.86
N ALA A 15 11.92 -0.36 -4.82
CA ALA A 15 11.89 -1.34 -3.74
C ALA A 15 12.26 -0.68 -2.39
N GLY A 16 13.29 0.17 -2.38
CA GLY A 16 13.70 0.92 -1.19
C GLY A 16 12.59 1.85 -0.69
N LEU A 17 11.94 2.57 -1.60
CA LEU A 17 10.82 3.46 -1.26
C LEU A 17 9.65 2.67 -0.66
N ALA A 18 9.26 1.56 -1.25
CA ALA A 18 8.16 0.72 -0.76
C ALA A 18 8.46 0.14 0.64
N LEU A 19 9.69 -0.31 0.88
CA LEU A 19 10.10 -0.82 2.19
C LEU A 19 10.15 0.29 3.25
N PHE A 20 10.62 1.48 2.87
CA PHE A 20 10.63 2.64 3.75
C PHE A 20 9.21 3.07 4.13
N ASP A 21 8.30 3.18 3.15
CA ASP A 21 6.89 3.48 3.38
C ASP A 21 6.26 2.45 4.31
N LEU A 22 6.44 1.15 4.04
CA LEU A 22 5.90 0.07 4.87
C LEU A 22 6.44 0.09 6.32
N ALA A 23 7.71 0.44 6.51
CA ALA A 23 8.33 0.48 7.83
C ALA A 23 7.93 1.71 8.67
N THR A 24 7.51 2.80 8.02
CA THR A 24 7.28 4.10 8.67
C THR A 24 5.82 4.54 8.68
N ALA A 25 5.01 4.07 7.74
CA ALA A 25 3.60 4.39 7.69
C ALA A 25 2.85 3.73 8.86
N THR A 26 2.02 4.52 9.54
CA THR A 26 1.05 3.96 10.46
C THR A 26 -0.04 3.29 9.64
N LEU A 27 -0.08 1.96 9.65
CA LEU A 27 -1.06 1.19 8.89
C LEU A 27 -2.47 1.47 9.44
N ASN A 28 -3.21 2.36 8.78
CA ASN A 28 -4.60 2.64 9.11
C ASN A 28 -5.52 1.74 8.28
N PRO A 29 -6.07 0.64 8.84
CA PRO A 29 -6.92 -0.30 8.11
C PRO A 29 -8.27 0.32 7.67
N TYR A 30 -8.62 1.50 8.18
CA TYR A 30 -9.80 2.26 7.72
C TYR A 30 -9.47 3.25 6.58
N ALA A 31 -8.19 3.54 6.32
CA ALA A 31 -7.76 4.42 5.23
C ALA A 31 -7.05 3.68 4.08
N ALA A 32 -6.42 2.52 4.36
CA ALA A 32 -5.71 1.73 3.35
C ALA A 32 -6.44 0.40 3.11
N PRO A 33 -6.81 0.05 1.87
CA PRO A 33 -7.29 -1.29 1.55
C PRO A 33 -6.19 -2.32 1.88
N ALA A 34 -6.59 -3.48 2.41
CA ALA A 34 -5.65 -4.53 2.80
C ALA A 34 -4.68 -4.89 1.67
N ALA A 35 -3.38 -5.03 1.98
CA ALA A 35 -2.33 -5.33 1.01
C ALA A 35 -2.61 -6.58 0.16
N PHE A 36 -3.38 -7.52 0.71
CA PHE A 36 -3.94 -8.66 0.00
C PHE A 36 -5.45 -8.71 0.22
N ALA A 37 -6.21 -8.01 -0.63
CA ALA A 37 -7.66 -8.09 -0.66
C ALA A 37 -8.09 -9.18 -1.66
N LEU A 38 -8.06 -10.44 -1.24
CA LEU A 38 -8.45 -11.61 -2.05
C LEU A 38 -9.98 -11.70 -2.34
N GLY A 39 -10.69 -10.57 -2.35
CA GLY A 39 -12.09 -10.48 -2.77
C GLY A 39 -13.17 -10.71 -1.69
N SER A 40 -12.84 -10.67 -0.40
CA SER A 40 -13.82 -10.92 0.69
C SER A 40 -14.62 -9.68 1.15
N GLY A 41 -14.59 -8.56 0.42
CA GLY A 41 -15.34 -7.35 0.78
C GLY A 41 -14.75 -6.54 1.96
N GLN A 42 -13.48 -6.75 2.30
CA GLN A 42 -12.79 -6.09 3.41
C GLN A 42 -12.41 -4.63 3.14
N ALA A 43 -12.49 -4.17 1.89
CA ALA A 43 -12.42 -2.74 1.60
C ALA A 43 -13.81 -2.14 1.85
N ALA A 44 -13.90 -1.11 2.68
CA ALA A 44 -15.11 -0.32 2.86
C ALA A 44 -15.53 0.28 1.50
N THR A 45 -16.37 -0.43 0.76
CA THR A 45 -16.92 0.02 -0.53
C THR A 45 -18.07 0.98 -0.26
N GLY A 46 -17.82 2.10 0.42
CA GLY A 46 -18.78 3.19 0.62
C GLY A 46 -20.10 2.85 1.32
N ALA A 47 -20.34 1.61 1.75
CA ALA A 47 -21.55 1.21 2.45
C ALA A 47 -21.54 1.82 3.87
N HIS A 48 -22.66 2.41 4.28
CA HIS A 48 -22.84 3.19 5.52
C HIS A 48 -22.36 2.46 6.80
N CYS A 49 -22.32 1.13 6.80
CA CYS A 49 -21.89 0.28 7.94
C CYS A 49 -20.39 0.00 7.98
N ALA A 50 -19.60 0.42 6.98
CA ALA A 50 -18.16 0.22 6.92
C ALA A 50 -17.36 1.46 7.37
N ALA A 51 -18.06 2.49 7.88
CA ALA A 51 -17.44 3.69 8.43
C ALA A 51 -16.75 3.37 9.77
N MET A 52 -15.59 3.99 9.99
CA MET A 52 -14.90 3.97 11.28
C MET A 52 -15.88 4.38 12.39
N PRO A 53 -16.07 3.59 13.47
CA PRO A 53 -16.90 4.00 14.59
C PRO A 53 -16.33 5.30 15.18
N ALA A 54 -17.21 6.25 15.50
CA ALA A 54 -16.82 7.57 16.00
C ALA A 54 -15.81 7.44 17.14
N GLN A 55 -14.75 8.27 17.09
CA GLN A 55 -13.72 8.36 18.14
C GLN A 55 -14.32 8.79 19.47
#